data_AF-A0A371PIH0-F1
#
_entry.id   AF-A0A371PIH0-F1
#
_cell.length_a   1.000
_cell.length_b   1.000
_cell.length_c   1.000
_cell.angle_alpha   90.00
_cell.angle_beta   90.00
_cell.angle_gamma   90.00
#
_symmetry.space_group_name_H-M   'P 1'
#
loop_
_entity.id
_entity.type
_entity.pdbx_description
1 polymer ?
#
loop_
_entity_poly.entity_id
_entity_poly.type
_entity_poly.pdbx_seq_one_letter_code
_entity_poly.pdbx_strand_id
1 'polypeptide(L)'
;MDHYSETPVKKKSGLIYVIGVFALLIIGYIMGTMSTTMRYPILKESTFKQFNASYTKILNDYLEGAKPEDLINGAARGMLASLEDPYSQYLVGEQGKAYTQSYEGEFYGIGANMRKEEELFVITSVIKDTPAERGGLLAGDVILAVDDKDINGMSFQDLLGAVRGDEGSSVTLKLQRAGEKEPLEITLKRAPIPVHTVSAERLENGMGHITISRFAENTAKEFKAELAKLKEEGPLKGLLLDMRSNPGGLLTSTIEIASVLIPKDKKILDVVYKNERQTVSFLSHQEEEWNVPTVVLVNSQSASASEVMASALKESAGAQVVGETTYGKGVVQGFREFPDGSVLSLTEAQWKTPGGAWINKQGVAPDYEVSLPEYANVRPLATGSKMKRGSYGDNVITLQIMLRELGYGPIGKEGVFDEATETALKSFQSNEKLEPTGVFNDKTGYRLVELLREKLDEEDTQLDKGIEVLSKLVK
;
A
#
# COMPACT_ATOMS: atom_id res chain seq x y z
N MET A 1 25.26 72.28 70.84
CA MET A 1 25.80 70.92 70.63
C MET A 1 24.79 70.20 69.76
N ASP A 2 24.96 70.32 68.45
CA ASP A 2 24.10 69.70 67.45
C ASP A 2 24.62 68.29 67.14
N HIS A 3 23.83 67.27 67.43
CA HIS A 3 24.04 65.92 66.89
C HIS A 3 22.79 65.50 66.12
N TYR A 4 22.78 65.80 64.82
CA TYR A 4 21.87 65.18 63.86
C TYR A 4 22.25 63.70 63.73
N SER A 5 21.31 62.82 64.06
CA SER A 5 21.48 61.36 63.92
C SER A 5 21.40 60.98 62.44
N GLU A 6 22.52 60.53 61.86
CA GLU A 6 22.51 59.91 60.54
C GLU A 6 22.02 58.47 60.59
N THR A 7 21.02 58.19 59.75
CA THR A 7 20.64 56.91 59.11
C THR A 7 19.69 55.91 59.79
N PRO A 8 18.47 55.81 59.21
CA PRO A 8 17.83 54.52 58.91
C PRO A 8 17.60 54.32 57.40
N VAL A 9 18.47 54.86 56.54
CA VAL A 9 18.28 54.87 55.08
C VAL A 9 18.75 53.55 54.42
N LYS A 10 19.82 52.92 54.90
CA LYS A 10 20.42 51.72 54.25
C LYS A 10 19.60 50.42 54.37
N LYS A 11 18.77 50.25 55.40
CA LYS A 11 17.87 49.07 55.52
C LYS A 11 16.63 49.19 54.61
N LYS A 12 16.13 50.39 54.38
CA LYS A 12 14.98 50.64 53.49
C LYS A 12 15.35 50.46 52.01
N SER A 13 16.57 50.84 51.60
CA SER A 13 17.03 50.66 50.22
C SER A 13 17.15 49.19 49.82
N GLY A 14 17.71 48.33 50.68
CA GLY A 14 17.81 46.88 50.41
C GLY A 14 16.45 46.20 50.25
N LEU A 15 15.46 46.58 51.06
CA LEU A 15 14.09 46.07 50.94
C LEU A 15 13.41 46.51 49.63
N ILE A 16 13.62 47.75 49.19
CA ILE A 16 13.10 48.27 47.91
C ILE A 16 13.72 47.52 46.72
N TYR A 17 15.01 47.19 46.76
CA TYR A 17 15.65 46.38 45.72
C TYR A 17 15.07 44.97 45.66
N VAL A 18 14.86 44.32 46.81
CA VAL A 18 14.25 42.97 46.86
C VAL A 18 12.83 43.01 46.29
N ILE A 19 12.02 43.99 46.69
CA ILE A 19 10.66 44.18 46.15
C ILE A 19 10.68 44.43 44.64
N GLY A 20 11.63 45.25 44.16
CA GLY A 20 11.80 45.53 42.73
C GLY A 20 12.17 44.29 41.92
N VAL A 21 13.07 43.44 42.45
CA VAL A 21 13.44 42.16 41.81
C VAL A 21 12.25 41.20 41.77
N PHE A 22 11.51 41.06 42.88
CA PHE A 22 10.29 40.24 42.91
C PHE A 22 9.22 40.75 41.94
N ALA A 23 9.02 42.06 41.86
CA ALA A 23 8.08 42.66 40.91
C ALA A 23 8.49 42.38 39.46
N LEU A 24 9.78 42.47 39.13
CA LEU A 24 10.29 42.14 37.79
C LEU A 24 10.13 40.64 37.45
N LEU A 25 10.33 39.74 38.42
CA LEU A 25 10.09 38.30 38.23
C LEU A 25 8.61 38.01 37.99
N ILE A 26 7.70 38.65 38.74
CA ILE A 26 6.25 38.52 38.57
C ILE A 26 5.83 39.07 37.21
N ILE A 27 6.30 40.27 36.85
CA ILE A 27 6.00 40.89 35.56
C ILE A 27 6.56 40.03 34.41
N GLY A 28 7.77 39.49 34.55
CA GLY A 28 8.37 38.56 33.59
C GLY A 28 7.57 37.27 33.45
N TYR A 29 7.07 36.71 34.56
CA TYR A 29 6.18 35.55 34.56
C TYR A 29 4.83 35.85 33.88
N ILE A 30 4.21 37.00 34.18
CA ILE A 30 2.95 37.43 33.57
C ILE A 30 3.14 37.69 32.07
N MET A 31 4.19 38.42 31.67
CA MET A 31 4.48 38.66 30.26
C MET A 31 4.84 37.35 29.53
N GLY A 32 5.58 36.45 30.18
CA GLY A 32 5.91 35.14 29.64
C GLY A 32 4.67 34.27 29.43
N THR A 33 3.82 34.13 30.45
CA THR A 33 2.55 33.37 30.35
C THR A 33 1.60 33.99 29.34
N MET A 34 1.48 35.32 29.30
CA MET A 34 0.65 36.02 28.33
C MET A 34 1.17 35.83 26.89
N SER A 35 2.49 35.93 26.69
CA SER A 35 3.15 35.66 25.40
C SER A 35 2.91 34.22 24.93
N THR A 36 3.12 33.23 25.81
CA THR A 36 2.85 31.82 25.51
C THR A 36 1.37 31.59 25.16
N THR A 37 0.44 32.16 25.92
CA THR A 37 -1.00 31.97 25.69
C THR A 37 -1.50 32.69 24.44
N MET A 38 -0.87 33.80 24.04
CA MET A 38 -1.14 34.46 22.76
C MET A 38 -0.58 33.67 21.58
N ARG A 39 0.60 33.08 21.73
CA ARG A 39 1.27 32.30 20.69
C ARG A 39 0.66 30.91 20.47
N TYR A 40 0.03 30.34 21.50
CA TYR A 40 -0.62 29.02 21.44
C TYR A 40 -2.10 29.10 21.86
N PRO A 41 -3.00 29.55 20.97
CA PRO A 41 -4.43 29.70 21.27
C PRO A 41 -5.11 28.41 21.75
N ILE A 42 -4.61 27.25 21.32
CA ILE A 42 -5.10 25.92 21.74
C ILE A 42 -5.08 25.73 23.26
N LEU A 43 -4.15 26.40 23.97
CA LEU A 43 -4.08 26.36 25.44
C LEU A 43 -5.30 27.03 26.12
N LYS A 44 -6.08 27.84 25.39
CA LYS A 44 -7.33 28.43 25.87
C LYS A 44 -8.54 27.50 25.66
N GLU A 45 -8.46 26.53 24.75
CA GLU A 45 -9.56 25.63 24.46
C GLU A 45 -9.85 24.70 25.65
N SER A 46 -11.10 24.69 26.13
CA SER A 46 -11.51 23.87 27.27
C SER A 46 -11.32 22.37 27.00
N THR A 47 -11.55 21.96 25.75
CA THR A 47 -11.36 20.59 25.25
C THR A 47 -9.88 20.19 25.30
N PHE A 48 -8.98 21.06 24.87
CA PHE A 48 -7.53 20.80 24.96
C PHE A 48 -7.04 20.74 26.41
N LYS A 49 -7.59 21.60 27.30
CA LYS A 49 -7.28 21.53 28.74
C LYS A 49 -7.71 20.20 29.35
N GLN A 50 -8.90 19.70 29.00
CA GLN A 50 -9.37 18.39 29.43
C GLN A 50 -8.49 17.27 28.87
N PHE A 51 -8.14 17.32 27.58
CA PHE A 51 -7.21 16.37 26.97
C PHE A 51 -5.87 16.33 27.70
N ASN A 52 -5.25 17.49 27.95
CA ASN A 52 -3.99 17.58 28.67
C ASN A 52 -4.10 17.05 30.11
N ALA A 53 -5.18 17.39 30.83
CA ALA A 53 -5.41 16.90 32.18
C ALA A 53 -5.56 15.36 32.21
N SER A 54 -6.30 14.78 31.27
CA SER A 54 -6.45 13.33 31.11
C SER A 54 -5.12 12.67 30.78
N TYR A 55 -4.37 13.20 29.82
CA TYR A 55 -3.05 12.71 29.45
C TYR A 55 -2.10 12.70 30.66
N THR A 56 -1.99 13.82 31.40
CA THR A 56 -1.15 13.90 32.60
C THR A 56 -1.61 12.96 33.70
N LYS A 57 -2.93 12.82 33.93
CA LYS A 57 -3.49 11.89 34.92
C LYS A 57 -3.13 10.44 34.61
N ILE A 58 -3.25 10.02 33.35
CA ILE A 58 -2.90 8.66 32.91
C ILE A 58 -1.39 8.44 33.05
N LEU A 59 -0.58 9.39 32.57
CA LEU A 59 0.88 9.25 32.61
C LEU A 59 1.43 9.07 34.03
N ASN A 60 0.87 9.81 35.00
CA ASN A 60 1.37 9.81 36.38
C ASN A 60 0.76 8.71 37.25
N ASP A 61 -0.51 8.36 37.05
CA ASP A 61 -1.28 7.59 38.02
C ASP A 61 -1.76 6.22 37.48
N TYR A 62 -1.47 5.89 36.22
CA TYR A 62 -1.81 4.57 35.69
C TYR A 62 -0.93 3.48 36.32
N LEU A 63 -1.58 2.45 36.88
CA LEU A 63 -0.97 1.42 37.73
C LEU A 63 0.21 0.67 37.05
N GLU A 64 0.07 0.34 35.77
CA GLU A 64 1.05 -0.45 35.01
C GLU A 64 2.14 0.42 34.35
N GLY A 65 2.08 1.73 34.54
CA GLY A 65 2.92 2.70 33.83
C GLY A 65 2.47 2.92 32.38
N ALA A 66 2.57 4.16 31.90
CA ALA A 66 2.21 4.52 30.53
C ALA A 66 3.42 5.12 29.80
N LYS A 67 3.59 4.76 28.52
CA LYS A 67 4.60 5.38 27.66
C LYS A 67 4.02 6.62 26.99
N PRO A 68 4.67 7.79 27.07
CA PRO A 68 4.22 9.00 26.41
C PRO A 68 3.90 8.82 24.92
N GLU A 69 4.76 8.08 24.20
CA GLU A 69 4.63 7.82 22.77
C GLU A 69 3.34 7.04 22.43
N ASP A 70 3.06 5.96 23.17
CA ASP A 70 1.86 5.15 22.97
C ASP A 70 0.57 5.95 23.20
N LEU A 71 0.57 6.83 24.21
CA LEU A 71 -0.56 7.71 24.50
C LEU A 71 -0.81 8.73 23.39
N ILE A 72 0.26 9.35 22.86
CA ILE A 72 0.16 10.33 21.77
C ILE A 72 -0.28 9.65 20.47
N ASN A 73 0.28 8.49 20.15
CA ASN A 73 -0.10 7.70 18.98
C ASN A 73 -1.57 7.24 19.07
N GLY A 74 -2.00 6.78 20.23
CA GLY A 74 -3.40 6.43 20.50
C GLY A 74 -4.35 7.64 20.36
N ALA A 75 -3.95 8.80 20.87
CA ALA A 75 -4.72 10.04 20.73
C ALA A 75 -4.84 10.49 19.26
N ALA A 76 -3.74 10.46 18.50
CA ALA A 76 -3.73 10.81 17.08
C ALA A 76 -4.67 9.90 16.27
N ARG A 77 -4.59 8.57 16.47
CA ARG A 77 -5.51 7.61 15.84
C ARG A 77 -6.96 7.86 16.25
N GLY A 78 -7.22 8.14 17.53
CA GLY A 78 -8.56 8.45 18.03
C GLY A 78 -9.16 9.72 17.41
N MET A 79 -8.36 10.77 17.22
CA MET A 79 -8.79 11.99 16.52
C MET A 79 -9.18 11.70 15.08
N LEU A 80 -8.40 10.88 14.35
CA LEU A 80 -8.74 10.54 12.96
C LEU A 80 -9.94 9.62 12.86
N ALA A 81 -10.08 8.65 13.77
CA ALA A 81 -11.26 7.78 13.82
C ALA A 81 -12.55 8.59 14.03
N SER A 82 -12.49 9.73 14.75
CA SER A 82 -13.64 10.62 14.94
C SER A 82 -14.11 11.34 13.67
N LEU A 83 -13.30 11.32 12.59
CA LEU A 83 -13.69 11.89 11.30
C LEU A 83 -14.64 10.98 10.51
N GLU A 84 -14.77 9.70 10.91
CA GLU A 84 -15.51 8.67 10.17
C GLU A 84 -15.07 8.57 8.69
N ASP A 85 -13.83 9.00 8.41
CA ASP A 85 -13.21 8.95 7.11
C ASP A 85 -12.32 7.69 7.03
N PRO A 86 -12.69 6.66 6.25
CA PRO A 86 -11.92 5.43 6.17
C PRO A 86 -10.55 5.61 5.52
N TYR A 87 -10.27 6.78 4.95
CA TYR A 87 -9.02 7.08 4.27
C TYR A 87 -8.01 7.81 5.17
N SER A 88 -8.47 8.57 6.16
CA SER A 88 -7.56 9.34 7.02
C SER A 88 -6.94 8.46 8.11
N GLN A 89 -5.62 8.41 8.18
CA GLN A 89 -4.88 7.50 9.07
C GLN A 89 -3.59 8.10 9.62
N TYR A 90 -3.20 7.62 10.82
CA TYR A 90 -1.94 7.95 11.48
C TYR A 90 -1.11 6.68 11.62
N LEU A 91 -0.04 6.61 10.84
CA LEU A 91 0.85 5.47 10.74
C LEU A 91 2.12 5.74 11.53
N VAL A 92 2.62 4.74 12.25
CA VAL A 92 3.78 4.89 13.14
C VAL A 92 4.79 3.79 12.87
N GLY A 93 6.06 4.06 13.20
CA GLY A 93 7.15 3.11 13.03
C GLY A 93 7.21 2.55 11.60
N GLU A 94 7.33 1.23 11.50
CA GLU A 94 7.44 0.53 10.21
C GLU A 94 6.23 0.72 9.29
N GLN A 95 5.03 0.98 9.84
CA GLN A 95 3.86 1.26 9.00
C GLN A 95 3.97 2.61 8.29
N GLY A 96 4.51 3.63 8.97
CA GLY A 96 4.73 4.96 8.39
C GLY A 96 5.82 4.90 7.31
N LYS A 97 6.96 4.28 7.64
CA LYS A 97 8.06 4.06 6.69
C LYS A 97 7.62 3.29 5.46
N ALA A 98 6.94 2.15 5.64
CA ALA A 98 6.46 1.33 4.52
C ALA A 98 5.44 2.07 3.66
N TYR A 99 4.63 2.96 4.25
CA TYR A 99 3.70 3.80 3.51
C TYR A 99 4.44 4.79 2.62
N THR A 100 5.40 5.56 3.14
CA THR A 100 6.21 6.50 2.34
C THR A 100 6.97 5.78 1.23
N GLN A 101 7.71 4.72 1.57
CA GLN A 101 8.49 3.88 0.65
C GLN A 101 7.65 3.33 -0.51
N SER A 102 6.40 2.97 -0.25
CA SER A 102 5.50 2.48 -1.31
C SER A 102 5.23 3.51 -2.40
N TYR A 103 5.32 4.82 -2.13
CA TYR A 103 5.15 5.88 -3.13
C TYR A 103 6.47 6.29 -3.81
N GLU A 104 7.59 6.23 -3.08
CA GLU A 104 8.94 6.41 -3.62
C GLU A 104 9.29 5.30 -4.64
N GLY A 105 8.63 4.14 -4.53
CA GLY A 105 8.92 2.99 -5.39
C GLY A 105 10.22 2.29 -5.01
N GLU A 106 10.73 2.56 -3.82
CA GLU A 106 11.92 1.94 -3.25
C GLU A 106 11.56 1.36 -1.89
N PHE A 107 11.93 0.11 -1.66
CA PHE A 107 11.99 -0.45 -0.31
C PHE A 107 13.39 -0.97 -0.05
N TYR A 108 13.86 -0.85 1.19
CA TYR A 108 15.19 -1.33 1.55
C TYR A 108 15.10 -2.76 2.09
N GLY A 109 15.91 -3.64 1.52
CA GLY A 109 15.94 -5.03 1.92
C GLY A 109 16.97 -5.82 1.15
N ILE A 110 16.73 -7.12 1.01
CA ILE A 110 17.66 -8.03 0.36
C ILE A 110 17.25 -8.39 -1.08
N GLY A 111 15.98 -8.18 -1.47
CA GLY A 111 15.50 -8.48 -2.82
C GLY A 111 15.17 -9.96 -3.05
N ALA A 112 14.46 -10.58 -2.10
CA ALA A 112 13.97 -11.95 -2.21
C ALA A 112 12.46 -12.00 -1.95
N ASN A 113 11.76 -12.84 -2.72
CA ASN A 113 10.38 -13.20 -2.45
C ASN A 113 10.35 -14.43 -1.55
N MET A 114 9.41 -14.44 -0.63
CA MET A 114 9.34 -15.44 0.43
C MET A 114 7.89 -15.83 0.69
N ARG A 115 7.69 -17.05 1.18
CA ARG A 115 6.41 -17.51 1.69
C ARG A 115 6.61 -18.29 2.98
N LYS A 116 5.56 -18.37 3.80
CA LYS A 116 5.51 -19.25 4.97
C LYS A 116 4.82 -20.57 4.56
N GLU A 117 5.55 -21.68 4.61
CA GLU A 117 5.01 -23.02 4.42
C GLU A 117 4.93 -23.72 5.77
N GLU A 118 3.72 -23.88 6.30
CA GLU A 118 3.49 -24.37 7.66
C GLU A 118 4.23 -23.49 8.68
N GLU A 119 5.28 -23.99 9.34
CA GLU A 119 6.11 -23.19 10.25
C GLU A 119 7.46 -22.78 9.65
N LEU A 120 7.70 -23.09 8.38
CA LEU A 120 8.95 -22.79 7.68
C LEU A 120 8.82 -21.55 6.82
N PHE A 121 9.92 -20.82 6.66
CA PHE A 121 10.00 -19.68 5.75
C PHE A 121 10.88 -20.04 4.57
N VAL A 122 10.32 -19.99 3.37
CA VAL A 122 10.95 -20.49 2.15
C VAL A 122 11.14 -19.35 1.17
N ILE A 123 12.35 -19.22 0.61
CA ILE A 123 12.63 -18.32 -0.51
C ILE A 123 11.94 -18.88 -1.76
N THR A 124 11.04 -18.10 -2.37
CA THR A 124 10.33 -18.53 -3.59
C THR A 124 11.07 -18.08 -4.85
N SER A 125 11.64 -16.88 -4.83
CA SER A 125 12.44 -16.36 -5.94
C SER A 125 13.38 -15.27 -5.43
N VAL A 126 14.40 -14.99 -6.22
CA VAL A 126 15.37 -13.92 -5.96
C VAL A 126 15.29 -12.90 -7.08
N ILE A 127 15.28 -11.63 -6.73
CA ILE A 127 15.21 -10.53 -7.69
C ILE A 127 16.62 -10.31 -8.27
N LYS A 128 16.70 -10.20 -9.59
CA LYS A 128 17.96 -9.97 -10.29
C LYS A 128 18.63 -8.66 -9.86
N ASP A 129 19.95 -8.63 -9.84
CA ASP A 129 20.78 -7.47 -9.51
C ASP A 129 20.55 -6.93 -8.08
N THR A 130 20.07 -7.79 -7.17
CA THR A 130 19.84 -7.44 -5.74
C THR A 130 20.86 -8.09 -4.80
N PRO A 131 20.93 -7.66 -3.51
CA PRO A 131 21.81 -8.29 -2.52
C PRO A 131 21.59 -9.80 -2.39
N ALA A 132 20.35 -10.29 -2.44
CA ALA A 132 20.02 -11.71 -2.33
C ALA A 132 20.65 -12.52 -3.48
N GLU A 133 20.58 -12.02 -4.72
CA GLU A 133 21.20 -12.70 -5.87
C GLU A 133 22.72 -12.73 -5.72
N ARG A 134 23.32 -11.56 -5.45
CA ARG A 134 24.78 -11.44 -5.27
C ARG A 134 25.30 -12.26 -4.09
N GLY A 135 24.49 -12.39 -3.05
CA GLY A 135 24.77 -13.21 -1.87
C GLY A 135 24.56 -14.70 -2.08
N GLY A 136 24.03 -15.11 -3.24
CA GLY A 136 23.85 -16.52 -3.59
C GLY A 136 22.65 -17.18 -2.93
N LEU A 137 21.62 -16.42 -2.55
CA LEU A 137 20.33 -17.00 -2.16
C LEU A 137 19.69 -17.67 -3.37
N LEU A 138 19.01 -18.79 -3.13
CA LEU A 138 18.34 -19.56 -4.17
C LEU A 138 16.88 -19.83 -3.79
N ALA A 139 16.03 -20.00 -4.81
CA ALA A 139 14.69 -20.51 -4.60
C ALA A 139 14.75 -21.90 -3.94
N GLY A 140 13.90 -22.11 -2.94
CA GLY A 140 13.87 -23.32 -2.12
C GLY A 140 14.74 -23.27 -0.86
N ASP A 141 15.56 -22.23 -0.66
CA ASP A 141 16.26 -22.04 0.62
C ASP A 141 15.24 -21.84 1.76
N VAL A 142 15.43 -22.56 2.87
CA VAL A 142 14.60 -22.44 4.07
C VAL A 142 15.35 -21.60 5.11
N ILE A 143 14.75 -20.52 5.59
CA ILE A 143 15.35 -19.68 6.64
C ILE A 143 15.19 -20.39 7.99
N LEU A 144 16.31 -20.44 8.73
CA LEU A 144 16.40 -21.01 10.07
C LEU A 144 16.62 -19.93 11.16
N ALA A 145 17.31 -18.84 10.83
CA ALA A 145 17.56 -17.73 11.75
C ALA A 145 17.85 -16.41 11.01
N VAL A 146 17.62 -15.28 11.69
CA VAL A 146 17.95 -13.92 11.22
C VAL A 146 18.71 -13.17 12.31
N ASP A 147 19.92 -12.68 12.02
CA ASP A 147 20.78 -11.93 12.98
C ASP A 147 20.85 -12.60 14.37
N ASP A 148 21.20 -13.90 14.38
CA ASP A 148 21.27 -14.78 15.57
C ASP A 148 19.95 -15.06 16.32
N LYS A 149 18.82 -14.51 15.85
CA LYS A 149 17.50 -14.81 16.42
C LYS A 149 16.89 -16.04 15.78
N ASP A 150 16.46 -16.97 16.62
CA ASP A 150 15.57 -18.06 16.20
C ASP A 150 14.24 -17.47 15.71
N ILE A 151 13.78 -17.95 14.55
CA ILE A 151 12.54 -17.51 13.90
C ILE A 151 11.39 -18.51 14.08
N ASN A 152 11.60 -19.60 14.83
CA ASN A 152 10.55 -20.54 15.16
C ASN A 152 9.38 -19.84 15.88
N GLY A 153 8.16 -20.04 15.36
CA GLY A 153 6.94 -19.42 15.89
C GLY A 153 6.77 -17.93 15.55
N MET A 154 7.71 -17.33 14.81
CA MET A 154 7.60 -15.97 14.33
C MET A 154 6.44 -15.85 13.32
N SER A 155 5.78 -14.68 13.28
CA SER A 155 4.83 -14.38 12.21
C SER A 155 5.58 -14.03 10.93
N PHE A 156 4.93 -14.18 9.76
CA PHE A 156 5.56 -13.77 8.51
C PHE A 156 5.86 -12.27 8.46
N GLN A 157 5.02 -11.44 9.09
CA GLN A 157 5.25 -9.99 9.16
C GLN A 157 6.48 -9.65 10.01
N ASP A 158 6.65 -10.31 11.15
CA ASP A 158 7.81 -10.09 12.02
C ASP A 158 9.11 -10.49 11.31
N LEU A 159 9.09 -11.59 10.55
CA LEU A 159 10.22 -12.00 9.73
C LEU A 159 10.57 -10.95 8.68
N LEU A 160 9.57 -10.46 7.94
CA LEU A 160 9.80 -9.40 6.95
C LEU A 160 10.38 -8.14 7.60
N GLY A 161 9.92 -7.78 8.80
CA GLY A 161 10.48 -6.68 9.58
C GLY A 161 11.92 -6.91 10.02
N ALA A 162 12.30 -8.15 10.36
CA ALA A 162 13.67 -8.50 10.72
C ALA A 162 14.63 -8.51 9.50
N VAL A 163 14.14 -8.97 8.34
CA VAL A 163 14.93 -9.02 7.10
C VAL A 163 15.08 -7.62 6.48
N ARG A 164 14.04 -6.78 6.55
CA ARG A 164 14.11 -5.38 6.17
C ARG A 164 14.86 -4.54 7.21
N GLY A 165 15.21 -3.32 6.82
CA GLY A 165 15.97 -2.41 7.67
C GLY A 165 16.62 -1.31 6.84
N ASP A 166 17.32 -0.41 7.53
CA ASP A 166 17.88 0.79 6.92
C ASP A 166 18.91 0.46 5.83
N GLU A 167 19.01 1.34 4.84
CA GLU A 167 19.96 1.21 3.73
C GLU A 167 21.40 1.01 4.24
N GLY A 168 22.10 0.05 3.65
CA GLY A 168 23.50 -0.19 3.92
C GLY A 168 23.79 -0.92 5.24
N SER A 169 22.78 -1.12 6.09
CA SER A 169 22.86 -2.08 7.20
C SER A 169 22.99 -3.52 6.68
N SER A 170 23.44 -4.44 7.53
CA SER A 170 23.57 -5.86 7.17
C SER A 170 22.54 -6.72 7.88
N VAL A 171 22.18 -7.83 7.25
CA VAL A 171 21.41 -8.92 7.85
C VAL A 171 22.11 -10.24 7.56
N THR A 172 22.23 -11.10 8.57
CA THR A 172 22.76 -12.45 8.45
C THR A 172 21.62 -13.45 8.48
N LEU A 173 21.50 -14.26 7.42
CA LEU A 173 20.53 -15.32 7.32
C LEU A 173 21.22 -16.67 7.47
N LYS A 174 20.68 -17.50 8.37
CA LYS A 174 21.03 -18.92 8.44
C LYS A 174 20.00 -19.72 7.64
N LEU A 175 20.44 -20.52 6.69
CA LEU A 175 19.61 -21.14 5.68
C LEU A 175 19.87 -22.65 5.59
N GLN A 176 18.81 -23.44 5.43
CA GLN A 176 18.89 -24.82 5.00
C GLN A 176 18.63 -24.91 3.49
N ARG A 177 19.61 -25.40 2.74
CA ARG A 177 19.51 -25.62 1.30
C ARG A 177 19.32 -27.10 0.98
N ALA A 178 18.47 -27.41 0.01
CA ALA A 178 18.30 -28.78 -0.46
C ALA A 178 19.61 -29.32 -1.05
N GLY A 179 20.03 -30.52 -0.60
CA GLY A 179 21.28 -31.15 -1.00
C GLY A 179 22.50 -30.80 -0.13
N GLU A 180 22.42 -29.75 0.68
CA GLU A 180 23.46 -29.39 1.66
C GLU A 180 23.15 -30.01 3.02
N LYS A 181 24.17 -30.60 3.66
CA LYS A 181 24.01 -31.24 4.98
C LYS A 181 24.05 -30.25 6.13
N GLU A 182 24.89 -29.23 6.02
CA GLU A 182 25.07 -28.21 7.04
C GLU A 182 24.35 -26.92 6.63
N PRO A 183 23.77 -26.16 7.58
CA PRO A 183 23.22 -24.84 7.30
C PRO A 183 24.26 -23.87 6.74
N LEU A 184 23.85 -23.04 5.79
CA LEU A 184 24.63 -21.95 5.23
C LEU A 184 24.36 -20.66 6.02
N GLU A 185 25.39 -19.84 6.23
CA GLU A 185 25.24 -18.48 6.75
C GLU A 185 25.62 -17.47 5.69
N ILE A 186 24.70 -16.57 5.37
CA ILE A 186 24.87 -15.56 4.33
C ILE A 186 24.58 -14.19 4.92
N THR A 187 25.59 -13.32 4.92
CA THR A 187 25.45 -11.92 5.32
C THR A 187 25.20 -11.05 4.11
N LEU A 188 24.07 -10.35 4.11
CA LEU A 188 23.58 -9.52 3.02
C LEU A 188 23.56 -8.07 3.46
N LYS A 189 24.08 -7.18 2.62
CA LYS A 189 23.95 -5.73 2.83
C LYS A 189 22.63 -5.26 2.24
N ARG A 190 21.76 -4.67 3.05
CA ARG A 190 20.46 -4.11 2.62
C ARG A 190 20.68 -2.99 1.63
N ALA A 191 19.88 -2.98 0.57
CA ALA A 191 19.95 -2.00 -0.52
C ALA A 191 18.53 -1.65 -0.99
N PRO A 192 18.35 -0.54 -1.74
CA PRO A 192 17.11 -0.27 -2.44
C PRO A 192 16.77 -1.44 -3.37
N ILE A 193 15.55 -1.94 -3.28
CA ILE A 193 15.02 -2.97 -4.15
C ILE A 193 14.07 -2.30 -5.15
N PRO A 194 14.35 -2.42 -6.46
CA PRO A 194 13.52 -1.77 -7.47
C PRO A 194 12.12 -2.37 -7.46
N VAL A 195 11.11 -1.52 -7.33
CA VAL A 195 9.70 -1.89 -7.55
C VAL A 195 9.34 -1.48 -8.96
N HIS A 196 9.35 -2.43 -9.89
CA HIS A 196 8.81 -2.18 -11.22
C HIS A 196 7.28 -2.09 -11.14
N THR A 197 6.77 -0.96 -11.61
CA THR A 197 5.34 -0.63 -11.58
C THR A 197 4.69 -0.72 -12.95
N VAL A 198 5.49 -0.81 -14.01
CA VAL A 198 5.04 -0.99 -15.38
C VAL A 198 5.64 -2.24 -15.99
N SER A 199 4.78 -3.06 -16.60
CA SER A 199 5.17 -4.14 -17.49
C SER A 199 4.49 -3.94 -18.84
N ALA A 200 5.15 -4.35 -19.91
CA ALA A 200 4.62 -4.25 -21.25
C ALA A 200 4.93 -5.49 -22.09
N GLU A 201 4.01 -5.84 -22.96
CA GLU A 201 4.17 -6.88 -23.96
C GLU A 201 3.49 -6.50 -25.26
N ARG A 202 4.01 -7.03 -26.36
CA ARG A 202 3.43 -6.88 -27.69
C ARG A 202 2.57 -8.09 -28.01
N LEU A 203 1.29 -7.87 -28.24
CA LEU A 203 0.35 -8.91 -28.64
C LEU A 203 0.54 -9.29 -30.11
N GLU A 204 0.21 -10.53 -30.47
CA GLU A 204 0.42 -11.08 -31.83
C GLU A 204 -0.24 -10.24 -32.94
N ASN A 205 -1.34 -9.55 -32.64
CA ASN A 205 -2.07 -8.70 -33.58
C ASN A 205 -1.42 -7.32 -33.84
N GLY A 206 -0.30 -7.01 -33.16
CA GLY A 206 0.44 -5.74 -33.24
C GLY A 206 -0.08 -4.64 -32.30
N MET A 207 -0.88 -5.02 -31.29
CA MET A 207 -1.27 -4.15 -30.18
C MET A 207 -0.23 -4.22 -29.06
N GLY A 208 -0.11 -3.14 -28.30
CA GLY A 208 0.64 -3.13 -27.05
C GLY A 208 -0.29 -3.39 -25.88
N HIS A 209 0.14 -4.20 -24.92
CA HIS A 209 -0.50 -4.36 -23.62
C HIS A 209 0.47 -3.81 -22.57
N ILE A 210 0.05 -2.77 -21.84
CA ILE A 210 0.81 -2.17 -20.76
C ILE A 210 0.01 -2.28 -19.47
N THR A 211 0.58 -2.92 -18.46
CA THR A 211 0.01 -3.00 -17.12
C THR A 211 0.70 -1.98 -16.22
N ILE A 212 -0.09 -1.20 -15.48
CA ILE A 212 0.39 -0.32 -14.42
C ILE A 212 -0.13 -0.87 -13.09
N SER A 213 0.76 -1.38 -12.24
CA SER A 213 0.38 -1.95 -10.94
C SER A 213 0.19 -0.89 -9.84
N ARG A 214 0.86 0.26 -9.97
CA ARG A 214 0.79 1.40 -9.05
C ARG A 214 1.34 2.66 -9.70
N PHE A 215 0.89 3.84 -9.27
CA PHE A 215 1.50 5.13 -9.64
C PHE A 215 2.54 5.56 -8.58
N ALA A 216 3.77 5.08 -8.69
CA ALA A 216 4.91 5.50 -7.88
C ALA A 216 5.74 6.60 -8.59
N GLU A 217 6.78 7.08 -7.92
CA GLU A 217 7.67 8.14 -8.41
C GLU A 217 8.27 7.83 -9.79
N ASN A 218 8.74 6.60 -10.00
CA ASN A 218 9.37 6.19 -11.25
C ASN A 218 8.40 5.68 -12.33
N THR A 219 7.11 5.50 -12.03
CA THR A 219 6.15 4.84 -12.94
C THR A 219 6.01 5.57 -14.28
N ALA A 220 5.99 6.90 -14.29
CA ALA A 220 5.90 7.66 -15.54
C ALA A 220 7.12 7.46 -16.45
N LYS A 221 8.31 7.33 -15.86
CA LYS A 221 9.56 7.02 -16.57
C LYS A 221 9.54 5.59 -17.10
N GLU A 222 9.13 4.63 -16.28
CA GLU A 222 8.97 3.23 -16.70
C GLU A 222 7.96 3.10 -17.84
N PHE A 223 6.80 3.77 -17.75
CA PHE A 223 5.78 3.81 -18.78
C PHE A 223 6.32 4.32 -20.12
N LYS A 224 7.05 5.44 -20.12
CA LYS A 224 7.66 5.98 -21.34
C LYS A 224 8.70 5.03 -21.93
N ALA A 225 9.51 4.38 -21.08
CA ALA A 225 10.52 3.42 -21.52
C ALA A 225 9.89 2.16 -22.13
N GLU A 226 8.89 1.57 -21.48
CA GLU A 226 8.18 0.39 -22.00
C GLU A 226 7.39 0.72 -23.27
N LEU A 227 6.73 1.87 -23.32
CA LEU A 227 6.05 2.34 -24.54
C LEU A 227 7.04 2.56 -25.70
N ALA A 228 8.24 3.06 -25.42
CA ALA A 228 9.29 3.23 -26.44
C ALA A 228 9.76 1.88 -26.99
N LYS A 229 10.04 0.88 -26.13
CA LYS A 229 10.39 -0.48 -26.54
C LYS A 229 9.32 -1.09 -27.45
N LEU A 230 8.05 -0.98 -27.06
CA LEU A 230 6.93 -1.44 -27.88
C LEU A 230 6.88 -0.78 -29.26
N LYS A 231 7.21 0.51 -29.36
CA LYS A 231 7.29 1.24 -30.64
C LYS A 231 8.52 0.84 -31.48
N GLU A 232 9.64 0.48 -30.85
CA GLU A 232 10.85 -0.02 -31.53
C GLU A 232 10.62 -1.38 -32.20
N GLU A 233 9.79 -2.24 -31.58
CA GLU A 233 9.38 -3.53 -32.16
C GLU A 233 8.46 -3.38 -33.38
N GLY A 234 7.89 -2.19 -33.60
CA GLY A 234 7.07 -1.85 -34.76
C GLY A 234 5.92 -0.90 -34.44
N PRO A 235 5.20 -0.38 -35.46
CA PRO A 235 4.09 0.52 -35.25
C PRO A 235 2.99 -0.13 -34.39
N LEU A 236 2.48 0.61 -33.41
CA LEU A 236 1.38 0.15 -32.55
C LEU A 236 0.05 0.40 -33.24
N LYS A 237 -0.73 -0.67 -33.41
CA LYS A 237 -2.09 -0.57 -33.96
C LYS A 237 -3.11 -0.12 -32.92
N GLY A 238 -2.87 -0.47 -31.66
CA GLY A 238 -3.73 -0.17 -30.52
C GLY A 238 -2.94 -0.34 -29.21
N LEU A 239 -3.42 0.28 -28.15
CA LEU A 239 -2.89 0.15 -26.80
C LEU A 239 -3.99 -0.33 -25.85
N LEU A 240 -3.70 -1.41 -25.14
CA LEU A 240 -4.47 -1.86 -23.99
C LEU A 240 -3.73 -1.42 -22.72
N LEU A 241 -4.35 -0.53 -21.95
CA LEU A 241 -3.82 -0.04 -20.68
C LEU A 241 -4.52 -0.74 -19.52
N ASP A 242 -3.83 -1.67 -18.87
CA ASP A 242 -4.37 -2.43 -17.76
C ASP A 242 -4.06 -1.77 -16.42
N MET A 243 -5.11 -1.35 -15.72
CA MET A 243 -5.05 -0.77 -14.37
C MET A 243 -5.93 -1.57 -13.39
N ARG A 244 -6.28 -2.82 -13.72
CA ARG A 244 -6.99 -3.72 -12.82
C ARG A 244 -6.16 -3.93 -11.55
N SER A 245 -6.83 -3.89 -10.41
CA SER A 245 -6.20 -4.07 -9.09
C SER A 245 -5.13 -3.04 -8.74
N ASN A 246 -5.03 -1.93 -9.48
CA ASN A 246 -4.14 -0.82 -9.17
C ASN A 246 -4.83 0.15 -8.18
N PRO A 247 -4.37 0.25 -6.92
CA PRO A 247 -5.00 1.07 -5.88
C PRO A 247 -4.74 2.58 -6.05
N GLY A 248 -4.04 2.98 -7.11
CA GLY A 248 -3.68 4.34 -7.43
C GLY A 248 -2.25 4.67 -7.05
N GLY A 249 -2.01 5.89 -6.57
CA GLY A 249 -0.69 6.37 -6.23
C GLY A 249 -0.54 7.89 -6.37
N LEU A 250 0.65 8.34 -6.74
CA LEU A 250 1.01 9.74 -6.90
C LEU A 250 0.28 10.40 -8.07
N LEU A 251 -0.37 11.53 -7.78
CA LEU A 251 -1.04 12.35 -8.79
C LEU A 251 -0.06 12.89 -9.84
N THR A 252 1.17 13.21 -9.46
CA THR A 252 2.23 13.69 -10.38
C THR A 252 2.50 12.67 -11.48
N SER A 253 2.81 11.43 -11.10
CA SER A 253 3.03 10.30 -12.02
C SER A 253 1.82 10.05 -12.91
N THR A 254 0.62 10.16 -12.35
CA THR A 254 -0.65 10.04 -13.10
C THR A 254 -0.78 11.10 -14.19
N ILE A 255 -0.52 12.38 -13.87
CA ILE A 255 -0.60 13.50 -14.82
C ILE A 255 0.45 13.36 -15.92
N GLU A 256 1.66 12.91 -15.59
CA GLU A 256 2.72 12.70 -16.57
C GLU A 256 2.36 11.61 -17.58
N ILE A 257 1.82 10.47 -17.12
CA ILE A 257 1.36 9.38 -18.01
C ILE A 257 0.13 9.83 -18.80
N ALA A 258 -0.83 10.49 -18.16
CA ALA A 258 -1.99 11.07 -18.83
C ALA A 258 -1.58 12.03 -19.95
N SER A 259 -0.55 12.85 -19.73
CA SER A 259 -0.04 13.78 -20.74
C SER A 259 0.62 13.09 -21.94
N VAL A 260 0.98 11.81 -21.85
CA VAL A 260 1.42 11.05 -23.04
C VAL A 260 0.24 10.72 -23.94
N LEU A 261 -0.89 10.31 -23.35
CA LEU A 261 -2.00 9.68 -24.07
C LEU A 261 -3.17 10.64 -24.36
N ILE A 262 -3.33 11.71 -23.57
CA ILE A 262 -4.44 12.65 -23.68
C ILE A 262 -4.04 13.85 -24.55
N PRO A 263 -4.88 14.28 -25.51
CA PRO A 263 -4.58 15.42 -26.36
C PRO A 263 -4.21 16.68 -25.56
N LYS A 264 -3.25 17.44 -26.08
CA LYS A 264 -2.78 18.68 -25.48
C LYS A 264 -3.94 19.62 -25.08
N ASP A 265 -3.79 20.27 -23.92
CA ASP A 265 -4.74 21.24 -23.35
C ASP A 265 -6.12 20.66 -22.95
N LYS A 266 -6.35 19.35 -23.10
CA LYS A 266 -7.54 18.70 -22.55
C LYS A 266 -7.40 18.49 -21.05
N LYS A 267 -8.52 18.54 -20.34
CA LYS A 267 -8.56 18.41 -18.89
C LYS A 267 -8.31 16.96 -18.45
N ILE A 268 -7.51 16.78 -17.41
CA ILE A 268 -7.29 15.49 -16.75
C ILE A 268 -8.22 15.38 -15.53
N LEU A 269 -8.20 16.38 -14.65
CA LEU A 269 -9.03 16.45 -13.45
C LEU A 269 -9.10 17.87 -12.90
N ASP A 270 -10.08 18.11 -12.02
CA ASP A 270 -10.09 19.27 -11.13
C ASP A 270 -9.94 18.79 -9.67
N VAL A 271 -9.07 19.44 -8.89
CA VAL A 271 -8.96 19.23 -7.43
C VAL A 271 -9.62 20.40 -6.72
N VAL A 272 -10.63 20.11 -5.89
CA VAL A 272 -11.45 21.08 -5.18
C VAL A 272 -11.22 20.93 -3.68
N TYR A 273 -10.59 21.94 -3.07
CA TYR A 273 -10.30 21.95 -1.63
C TYR A 273 -11.52 22.36 -0.81
N LYS A 274 -11.46 22.06 0.50
CA LYS A 274 -12.49 22.39 1.49
C LYS A 274 -13.07 23.81 1.31
N ASN A 275 -14.40 23.90 1.38
CA ASN A 275 -15.18 25.13 1.21
C ASN A 275 -14.96 25.83 -0.15
N GLU A 276 -14.52 25.10 -1.17
CA GLU A 276 -14.20 25.63 -2.50
C GLU A 276 -13.21 26.80 -2.45
N ARG A 277 -12.39 26.86 -1.39
CA ARG A 277 -11.38 27.92 -1.20
C ARG A 277 -10.39 28.00 -2.37
N GLN A 278 -10.24 26.88 -3.07
CA GLN A 278 -9.33 26.70 -4.18
C GLN A 278 -9.81 25.54 -5.05
N THR A 279 -9.82 25.76 -6.36
CA THR A 279 -9.94 24.72 -7.39
C THR A 279 -8.71 24.78 -8.27
N VAL A 280 -8.05 23.63 -8.45
CA VAL A 280 -6.88 23.49 -9.33
C VAL A 280 -7.24 22.58 -10.48
N SER A 281 -7.21 23.10 -11.70
CA SER A 281 -7.42 22.32 -12.92
C SER A 281 -6.09 21.82 -13.46
N PHE A 282 -6.01 20.53 -13.73
CA PHE A 282 -4.86 19.90 -14.35
C PHE A 282 -5.19 19.56 -15.80
N LEU A 283 -4.35 20.00 -16.73
CA LEU A 283 -4.49 19.81 -18.17
C LEU A 283 -3.36 18.94 -18.70
N SER A 284 -3.60 18.25 -19.81
CA SER A 284 -2.56 17.52 -20.52
C SER A 284 -1.52 18.46 -21.12
N HIS A 285 -0.26 18.15 -20.89
CA HIS A 285 0.89 18.85 -21.47
C HIS A 285 1.54 18.06 -22.61
N GLN A 286 0.76 17.28 -23.35
CA GLN A 286 1.24 16.40 -24.42
C GLN A 286 2.27 17.06 -25.35
N GLU A 287 3.42 16.39 -25.47
CA GLU A 287 4.55 16.80 -26.31
C GLU A 287 4.45 16.22 -27.72
N GLU A 288 4.09 14.94 -27.84
CA GLU A 288 3.91 14.21 -29.09
C GLU A 288 2.46 13.76 -29.27
N GLU A 289 1.89 13.96 -30.45
CA GLU A 289 0.51 13.57 -30.73
C GLU A 289 0.31 12.05 -30.60
N TRP A 290 -0.64 11.65 -29.78
CA TRP A 290 -1.04 10.25 -29.60
C TRP A 290 -2.28 9.92 -30.44
N ASN A 291 -2.07 9.16 -31.51
CA ASN A 291 -3.12 8.76 -32.47
C ASN A 291 -3.48 7.27 -32.41
N VAL A 292 -2.94 6.53 -31.43
CA VAL A 292 -3.16 5.08 -31.32
C VAL A 292 -4.44 4.82 -30.51
N PRO A 293 -5.42 4.06 -31.05
CA PRO A 293 -6.61 3.66 -30.31
C PRO A 293 -6.25 3.05 -28.96
N THR A 294 -6.92 3.50 -27.89
CA THR A 294 -6.61 3.06 -26.52
C THR A 294 -7.85 2.50 -25.85
N VAL A 295 -7.71 1.33 -25.22
CA VAL A 295 -8.71 0.72 -24.34
C VAL A 295 -8.10 0.59 -22.95
N VAL A 296 -8.91 0.83 -21.92
CA VAL A 296 -8.49 0.76 -20.52
C VAL A 296 -9.19 -0.40 -19.83
N LEU A 297 -8.42 -1.29 -19.19
CA LEU A 297 -8.97 -2.34 -18.33
C LEU A 297 -8.99 -1.86 -16.88
N VAL A 298 -10.14 -2.04 -16.22
CA VAL A 298 -10.34 -1.69 -14.81
C VAL A 298 -11.19 -2.73 -14.08
N ASN A 299 -11.08 -2.77 -12.76
CA ASN A 299 -11.96 -3.58 -11.92
C ASN A 299 -12.31 -2.84 -10.61
N SER A 300 -13.07 -3.50 -9.74
CA SER A 300 -13.48 -2.96 -8.43
C SER A 300 -12.35 -2.57 -7.48
N GLN A 301 -11.11 -3.00 -7.78
CA GLN A 301 -9.90 -2.68 -7.00
C GLN A 301 -9.08 -1.55 -7.65
N SER A 302 -9.41 -1.12 -8.87
CA SER A 302 -8.87 0.10 -9.48
C SER A 302 -9.34 1.31 -8.69
N ALA A 303 -8.44 2.10 -8.12
CA ALA A 303 -8.80 3.21 -7.22
C ALA A 303 -7.96 4.47 -7.43
N SER A 304 -8.48 5.62 -7.00
CA SER A 304 -7.76 6.89 -6.89
C SER A 304 -7.12 7.33 -8.22
N ALA A 305 -5.79 7.32 -8.33
CA ALA A 305 -5.08 7.68 -9.56
C ALA A 305 -5.50 6.83 -10.78
N SER A 306 -5.80 5.55 -10.60
CA SER A 306 -6.33 4.69 -11.67
C SER A 306 -7.69 5.18 -12.18
N GLU A 307 -8.52 5.72 -11.28
CA GLU A 307 -9.83 6.28 -11.61
C GLU A 307 -9.71 7.66 -12.27
N VAL A 308 -8.74 8.47 -11.83
CA VAL A 308 -8.36 9.71 -12.51
C VAL A 308 -7.93 9.40 -13.95
N MET A 309 -7.01 8.44 -14.14
CA MET A 309 -6.52 8.05 -15.45
C MET A 309 -7.64 7.49 -16.34
N ALA A 310 -8.46 6.58 -15.81
CA ALA A 310 -9.58 5.98 -16.56
C ALA A 310 -10.62 7.03 -16.97
N SER A 311 -11.04 7.91 -16.06
CA SER A 311 -12.00 8.99 -16.37
C SER A 311 -11.41 10.02 -17.33
N ALA A 312 -10.14 10.39 -17.18
CA ALA A 312 -9.46 11.32 -18.07
C ALA A 312 -9.32 10.77 -19.49
N LEU A 313 -8.87 9.51 -19.63
CA LEU A 313 -8.79 8.86 -20.94
C LEU A 313 -10.17 8.71 -21.60
N LYS A 314 -11.18 8.30 -20.82
CA LYS A 314 -12.55 8.16 -21.31
C LYS A 314 -13.15 9.48 -21.79
N GLU A 315 -13.12 10.50 -20.94
CA GLU A 315 -13.83 11.76 -21.20
C GLU A 315 -13.04 12.75 -22.07
N SER A 316 -11.71 12.73 -22.00
CA SER A 316 -10.85 13.70 -22.72
C SER A 316 -10.12 13.13 -23.93
N ALA A 317 -9.90 11.81 -24.00
CA ALA A 317 -9.23 11.15 -25.13
C ALA A 317 -10.13 10.16 -25.90
N GLY A 318 -11.36 9.91 -25.42
CA GLY A 318 -12.31 9.01 -26.09
C GLY A 318 -11.94 7.52 -25.99
N ALA A 319 -11.06 7.15 -25.07
CA ALA A 319 -10.73 5.75 -24.80
C ALA A 319 -11.97 4.99 -24.30
N GLN A 320 -12.06 3.70 -24.60
CA GLN A 320 -13.12 2.83 -24.07
C GLN A 320 -12.64 2.17 -22.78
N VAL A 321 -13.51 2.10 -21.77
CA VAL A 321 -13.22 1.44 -20.49
C VAL A 321 -13.93 0.08 -20.46
N VAL A 322 -13.20 -0.98 -20.09
CA VAL A 322 -13.68 -2.37 -20.07
C VAL A 322 -13.41 -2.98 -18.71
N GLY A 323 -14.34 -3.81 -18.22
CA GLY A 323 -14.19 -4.54 -16.96
C GLY A 323 -15.34 -4.26 -16.00
N GLU A 324 -15.02 -3.92 -14.75
CA GLU A 324 -16.03 -3.66 -13.70
C GLU A 324 -15.96 -2.22 -13.22
N THR A 325 -17.03 -1.75 -12.56
CA THR A 325 -17.03 -0.41 -11.94
C THR A 325 -15.89 -0.31 -10.91
N THR A 326 -15.15 0.79 -10.97
CA THR A 326 -13.98 1.02 -10.09
C THR A 326 -14.36 1.30 -8.63
N TYR A 327 -13.37 1.39 -7.76
CA TYR A 327 -13.55 1.45 -6.31
C TYR A 327 -14.38 2.65 -5.80
N GLY A 328 -14.24 3.82 -6.42
CA GLY A 328 -14.93 5.05 -6.04
C GLY A 328 -14.19 5.92 -5.03
N LYS A 329 -12.86 6.05 -5.11
CA LYS A 329 -12.09 6.95 -4.24
C LYS A 329 -11.96 8.34 -4.87
N GLY A 330 -12.99 9.17 -4.66
CA GLY A 330 -13.08 10.53 -5.20
C GLY A 330 -12.42 11.62 -4.35
N VAL A 331 -11.46 11.27 -3.51
CA VAL A 331 -10.81 12.18 -2.54
C VAL A 331 -9.30 12.22 -2.72
N VAL A 332 -8.69 13.33 -2.31
CA VAL A 332 -7.23 13.54 -2.34
C VAL A 332 -6.73 13.59 -0.90
N GLN A 333 -5.72 12.79 -0.62
CA GLN A 333 -5.04 12.78 0.66
C GLN A 333 -3.75 13.60 0.58
N GLY A 334 -3.57 14.52 1.52
CA GLY A 334 -2.26 15.07 1.85
C GLY A 334 -1.56 14.11 2.82
N PHE A 335 -0.26 13.90 2.65
CA PHE A 335 0.53 13.18 3.64
C PHE A 335 1.59 14.10 4.24
N ARG A 336 1.85 13.91 5.53
CA ARG A 336 2.90 14.60 6.29
C ARG A 336 3.67 13.57 7.10
N GLU A 337 4.95 13.45 6.79
CA GLU A 337 5.90 12.70 7.60
C GLU A 337 6.44 13.58 8.75
N PHE A 338 6.57 12.98 9.92
CA PHE A 338 7.14 13.60 11.11
C PHE A 338 8.57 13.09 11.37
N PRO A 339 9.40 13.81 12.14
CA PRO A 339 10.79 13.43 12.38
C PRO A 339 11.01 12.05 13.03
N ASP A 340 9.98 11.48 13.65
CA ASP A 340 10.00 10.14 14.24
C ASP A 340 9.61 9.04 13.23
N GLY A 341 9.40 9.39 11.95
CA GLY A 341 8.98 8.49 10.87
C GLY A 341 7.49 8.16 10.88
N SER A 342 6.70 8.77 11.78
CA SER A 342 5.25 8.66 11.73
C SER A 342 4.68 9.49 10.57
N VAL A 343 3.54 9.05 10.03
CA VAL A 343 2.90 9.67 8.87
C VAL A 343 1.44 9.95 9.17
N LEU A 344 1.03 11.21 9.01
CA LEU A 344 -0.37 11.61 8.92
C LEU A 344 -0.79 11.62 7.45
N SER A 345 -1.74 10.76 7.08
CA SER A 345 -2.46 10.84 5.80
C SER A 345 -3.86 11.36 6.06
N LEU A 346 -4.21 12.50 5.47
CA LEU A 346 -5.44 13.23 5.75
C LEU A 346 -6.17 13.57 4.44
N THR A 347 -7.47 13.33 4.39
CA THR A 347 -8.31 13.79 3.28
C THR A 347 -8.47 15.32 3.30
N GLU A 348 -7.94 15.99 2.28
CA GLU A 348 -7.88 17.46 2.24
C GLU A 348 -8.71 18.09 1.11
N ALA A 349 -9.00 17.31 0.07
CA ALA A 349 -9.75 17.77 -1.09
C ALA A 349 -10.55 16.63 -1.72
N GLN A 350 -11.49 17.00 -2.60
CA GLN A 350 -12.13 16.09 -3.54
C GLN A 350 -11.54 16.32 -4.94
N TRP A 351 -11.60 15.32 -5.80
CA TRP A 351 -11.29 15.50 -7.22
C TRP A 351 -12.51 15.22 -8.10
N LYS A 352 -12.60 15.90 -9.23
CA LYS A 352 -13.67 15.78 -10.21
C LYS A 352 -13.11 15.34 -11.56
N THR A 353 -13.88 14.54 -12.29
CA THR A 353 -13.55 14.10 -13.67
C THR A 353 -13.51 15.31 -14.62
N PRO A 354 -13.00 15.16 -15.87
CA PRO A 354 -13.00 16.26 -16.83
C PRO A 354 -14.37 16.94 -17.05
N GLY A 355 -15.45 16.16 -17.05
CA GLY A 355 -16.84 16.59 -17.13
C GLY A 355 -17.43 17.14 -15.84
N GLY A 356 -16.67 17.11 -14.74
CA GLY A 356 -17.04 17.71 -13.45
C GLY A 356 -17.76 16.77 -12.48
N ALA A 357 -17.83 15.47 -12.77
CA ALA A 357 -18.46 14.49 -11.88
C ALA A 357 -17.58 14.20 -10.66
N TRP A 358 -18.20 14.04 -9.48
CA TRP A 358 -17.51 13.57 -8.27
C TRP A 358 -17.84 12.10 -8.04
N ILE A 359 -16.88 11.22 -8.33
CA ILE A 359 -17.10 9.76 -8.37
C ILE A 359 -16.97 9.07 -7.00
N ASN A 360 -16.91 9.84 -5.90
CA ASN A 360 -16.70 9.27 -4.57
C ASN A 360 -17.85 8.32 -4.20
N LYS A 361 -17.50 7.11 -3.77
CA LYS A 361 -18.40 5.98 -3.49
C LYS A 361 -19.23 5.49 -4.69
N GLN A 362 -18.89 5.93 -5.90
CA GLN A 362 -19.59 5.55 -7.14
C GLN A 362 -18.66 4.83 -8.12
N GLY A 363 -17.41 5.30 -8.24
CA GLY A 363 -16.46 4.76 -9.21
C GLY A 363 -16.68 5.30 -10.63
N VAL A 364 -15.82 4.86 -11.54
CA VAL A 364 -15.90 5.04 -12.98
C VAL A 364 -16.58 3.80 -13.55
N ALA A 365 -17.73 3.99 -14.18
CA ALA A 365 -18.44 2.90 -14.86
C ALA A 365 -17.74 2.52 -16.18
N PRO A 366 -17.58 1.21 -16.47
CA PRO A 366 -17.04 0.76 -17.75
C PRO A 366 -18.03 1.05 -18.89
N ASP A 367 -17.51 1.22 -20.11
CA ASP A 367 -18.31 1.23 -21.34
C ASP A 367 -18.74 -0.19 -21.74
N TYR A 368 -17.92 -1.18 -21.40
CA TYR A 368 -18.22 -2.61 -21.59
C TYR A 368 -18.01 -3.34 -20.26
N GLU A 369 -19.13 -3.67 -19.60
CA GLU A 369 -19.11 -4.42 -18.36
C GLU A 369 -18.84 -5.91 -18.63
N VAL A 370 -17.81 -6.44 -17.95
CA VAL A 370 -17.44 -7.86 -17.99
C VAL A 370 -16.69 -8.20 -16.70
N SER A 371 -17.14 -9.26 -16.02
CA SER A 371 -16.48 -9.79 -14.83
C SER A 371 -15.54 -10.93 -15.20
N LEU A 372 -14.47 -11.08 -14.42
CA LEU A 372 -13.64 -12.28 -14.47
C LEU A 372 -14.44 -13.55 -14.09
N PRO A 373 -13.97 -14.74 -14.47
CA PRO A 373 -14.53 -16.00 -13.97
C PRO A 373 -14.61 -16.01 -12.44
N GLU A 374 -15.62 -16.70 -11.87
CA GLU A 374 -15.88 -16.74 -10.43
C GLU A 374 -14.63 -17.10 -9.62
N TYR A 375 -13.83 -18.04 -10.13
CA TYR A 375 -12.63 -18.53 -9.47
C TYR A 375 -11.53 -17.48 -9.31
N ALA A 376 -11.51 -16.43 -10.15
CA ALA A 376 -10.53 -15.35 -10.07
C ALA A 376 -10.70 -14.51 -8.80
N ASN A 377 -11.91 -14.51 -8.22
CA ASN A 377 -12.24 -13.79 -6.99
C ASN A 377 -12.16 -14.67 -5.73
N VAL A 378 -11.79 -15.94 -5.88
CA VAL A 378 -11.67 -16.86 -4.75
C VAL A 378 -10.50 -16.43 -3.87
N ARG A 379 -10.80 -16.15 -2.60
CA ARG A 379 -9.78 -15.71 -1.64
C ARG A 379 -8.79 -16.84 -1.39
N PRO A 380 -7.48 -16.56 -1.42
CA PRO A 380 -6.48 -17.51 -0.95
C PRO A 380 -6.79 -17.92 0.50
N LEU A 381 -6.71 -19.22 0.76
CA LEU A 381 -6.86 -19.75 2.11
C LEU A 381 -5.69 -19.28 2.98
N ALA A 382 -5.98 -18.91 4.23
CA ALA A 382 -4.96 -18.38 5.14
C ALA A 382 -3.87 -19.43 5.41
N THR A 383 -2.61 -18.97 5.48
CA THR A 383 -1.48 -19.83 5.88
C THR A 383 -1.73 -20.50 7.22
N GLY A 384 -1.37 -21.77 7.33
CA GLY A 384 -1.64 -22.63 8.50
C GLY A 384 -3.03 -23.27 8.48
N SER A 385 -3.87 -23.01 7.48
CA SER A 385 -5.18 -23.64 7.36
C SER A 385 -5.04 -25.15 7.16
N LYS A 386 -5.70 -25.93 8.04
CA LYS A 386 -5.77 -27.39 7.93
C LYS A 386 -7.23 -27.82 7.82
N MET A 387 -7.57 -28.53 6.75
CA MET A 387 -8.91 -29.08 6.55
C MET A 387 -8.83 -30.56 6.20
N LYS A 388 -9.76 -31.35 6.72
CA LYS A 388 -9.83 -32.80 6.54
C LYS A 388 -11.27 -33.27 6.58
N ARG A 389 -11.52 -34.55 6.34
CA ARG A 389 -12.86 -35.14 6.48
C ARG A 389 -13.51 -34.73 7.81
N GLY A 390 -14.70 -34.15 7.74
CA GLY A 390 -15.46 -33.60 8.86
C GLY A 390 -15.29 -32.09 9.11
N SER A 391 -14.32 -31.42 8.47
CA SER A 391 -14.25 -29.95 8.44
C SER A 391 -15.47 -29.36 7.73
N TYR A 392 -15.87 -28.14 8.10
CA TYR A 392 -16.98 -27.43 7.47
C TYR A 392 -16.78 -25.91 7.51
N GLY A 393 -17.52 -25.17 6.68
CA GLY A 393 -17.53 -23.70 6.62
C GLY A 393 -16.91 -23.13 5.33
N ASP A 394 -16.75 -21.80 5.29
CA ASP A 394 -16.40 -21.05 4.08
C ASP A 394 -15.06 -21.46 3.45
N ASN A 395 -14.07 -21.83 4.28
CA ASN A 395 -12.79 -22.33 3.78
C ASN A 395 -12.95 -23.65 3.01
N VAL A 396 -13.90 -24.50 3.41
CA VAL A 396 -14.21 -25.73 2.68
C VAL A 396 -14.88 -25.40 1.36
N ILE A 397 -15.82 -24.44 1.35
CA ILE A 397 -16.47 -23.96 0.11
C ILE A 397 -15.41 -23.43 -0.86
N THR A 398 -14.48 -22.63 -0.36
CA THR A 398 -13.36 -22.07 -1.14
C THR A 398 -12.52 -23.18 -1.75
N LEU A 399 -12.09 -24.18 -0.96
CA LEU A 399 -11.35 -25.35 -1.48
C LEU A 399 -12.15 -26.12 -2.54
N GLN A 400 -13.43 -26.34 -2.29
CA GLN A 400 -14.34 -27.05 -3.19
C GLN A 400 -14.49 -26.34 -4.54
N ILE A 401 -14.58 -25.00 -4.53
CA ILE A 401 -14.55 -24.19 -5.76
C ILE A 401 -13.20 -24.39 -6.45
N MET A 402 -12.07 -24.18 -5.76
CA MET A 402 -10.75 -24.33 -6.38
C MET A 402 -10.54 -25.69 -7.07
N LEU A 403 -10.94 -26.78 -6.40
CA LEU A 403 -10.83 -28.13 -6.96
C LEU A 403 -11.74 -28.32 -8.18
N ARG A 404 -13.01 -27.89 -8.10
CA ARG A 404 -13.97 -28.00 -9.20
C ARG A 404 -13.47 -27.29 -10.47
N GLU A 405 -12.97 -26.08 -10.32
CA GLU A 405 -12.54 -25.21 -11.43
C GLU A 405 -11.27 -25.73 -12.10
N LEU A 406 -10.45 -26.46 -11.36
CA LEU A 406 -9.30 -27.21 -11.87
C LEU A 406 -9.66 -28.61 -12.40
N GLY A 407 -10.96 -28.96 -12.46
CA GLY A 407 -11.43 -30.23 -13.01
C GLY A 407 -11.38 -31.42 -12.05
N TYR A 408 -11.14 -31.19 -10.76
CA TYR A 408 -11.13 -32.23 -9.74
C TYR A 408 -12.52 -32.41 -9.14
N GLY A 409 -13.14 -33.55 -9.39
CA GLY A 409 -14.47 -33.89 -8.87
C GLY A 409 -14.79 -35.38 -8.96
N PRO A 410 -15.96 -35.82 -8.47
CA PRO A 410 -17.05 -34.99 -7.94
C PRO A 410 -16.71 -34.30 -6.61
N ILE A 411 -17.23 -33.08 -6.44
CA ILE A 411 -17.21 -32.36 -5.16
C ILE A 411 -18.44 -32.76 -4.36
N GLY A 412 -18.26 -32.96 -3.06
CA GLY A 412 -19.33 -33.38 -2.15
C GLY A 412 -20.29 -32.28 -1.74
N LYS A 413 -20.91 -32.43 -0.57
CA LYS A 413 -21.85 -31.44 -0.04
C LYS A 413 -21.14 -30.09 0.18
N GLU A 414 -21.75 -29.02 -0.33
CA GLU A 414 -21.22 -27.66 -0.22
C GLU A 414 -20.89 -27.31 1.23
N GLY A 415 -19.67 -26.81 1.44
CA GLY A 415 -19.17 -26.38 2.74
C GLY A 415 -18.94 -27.50 3.74
N VAL A 416 -19.02 -28.77 3.33
CA VAL A 416 -18.71 -29.94 4.15
C VAL A 416 -17.61 -30.75 3.49
N PHE A 417 -16.50 -30.92 4.22
CA PHE A 417 -15.39 -31.72 3.75
C PHE A 417 -15.73 -33.19 3.99
N ASP A 418 -16.40 -33.79 3.02
CA ASP A 418 -16.84 -35.18 3.04
C ASP A 418 -15.89 -36.10 2.24
N GLU A 419 -16.31 -37.34 2.01
CA GLU A 419 -15.53 -38.34 1.29
C GLU A 419 -15.26 -37.95 -0.17
N ALA A 420 -16.23 -37.31 -0.84
CA ALA A 420 -16.05 -36.86 -2.22
C ALA A 420 -15.01 -35.72 -2.28
N THR A 421 -15.08 -34.76 -1.35
CA THR A 421 -14.10 -33.67 -1.25
C THR A 421 -12.70 -34.20 -0.93
N GLU A 422 -12.58 -35.16 -0.02
CA GLU A 422 -11.30 -35.81 0.29
C GLU A 422 -10.73 -36.55 -0.93
N THR A 423 -11.58 -37.25 -1.67
CA THR A 423 -11.17 -38.01 -2.86
C THR A 423 -10.67 -37.06 -3.95
N ALA A 424 -11.41 -35.98 -4.23
CA ALA A 424 -11.00 -34.95 -5.17
C ALA A 424 -9.66 -34.31 -4.76
N LEU A 425 -9.48 -34.02 -3.48
CA LEU A 425 -8.22 -33.48 -2.96
C LEU A 425 -7.05 -34.47 -3.09
N LYS A 426 -7.26 -35.76 -2.82
CA LYS A 426 -6.24 -36.80 -3.01
C LYS A 426 -5.82 -36.92 -4.47
N SER A 427 -6.79 -36.88 -5.39
CA SER A 427 -6.53 -36.87 -6.82
C SER A 427 -5.71 -35.66 -7.24
N PHE A 428 -6.07 -34.46 -6.75
CA PHE A 428 -5.29 -33.25 -6.94
C PHE A 428 -3.85 -33.40 -6.44
N GLN A 429 -3.67 -33.79 -5.18
CA GLN A 429 -2.36 -33.95 -4.58
C GLN A 429 -1.50 -34.96 -5.37
N SER A 430 -2.08 -36.09 -5.76
CA SER A 430 -1.38 -37.10 -6.56
C SER A 430 -0.96 -36.58 -7.93
N ASN A 431 -1.84 -35.86 -8.64
CA ASN A 431 -1.54 -35.32 -9.97
C ASN A 431 -0.46 -34.24 -9.91
N GLU A 432 -0.50 -33.40 -8.88
CA GLU A 432 0.46 -32.31 -8.66
C GLU A 432 1.73 -32.75 -7.91
N LYS A 433 1.97 -34.07 -7.79
CA LYS A 433 3.16 -34.66 -7.15
C LYS A 433 3.35 -34.22 -5.68
N LEU A 434 2.25 -33.91 -5.00
CA LEU A 434 2.19 -33.71 -3.56
C LEU A 434 1.88 -35.04 -2.86
N GLU A 435 2.12 -35.11 -1.55
CA GLU A 435 1.73 -36.28 -0.77
C GLU A 435 0.19 -36.40 -0.70
N PRO A 436 -0.42 -37.51 -1.19
CA PRO A 436 -1.87 -37.64 -1.34
C PRO A 436 -2.56 -38.00 -0.02
N THR A 437 -2.41 -37.13 0.97
CA THR A 437 -2.94 -37.32 2.33
C THR A 437 -4.46 -37.18 2.42
N GLY A 438 -5.08 -36.44 1.48
CA GLY A 438 -6.49 -36.02 1.60
C GLY A 438 -6.73 -34.98 2.69
N VAL A 439 -5.65 -34.37 3.19
CA VAL A 439 -5.69 -33.26 4.13
C VAL A 439 -5.20 -32.03 3.40
N PHE A 440 -5.97 -30.95 3.47
CA PHE A 440 -5.55 -29.65 2.97
C PHE A 440 -4.48 -29.06 3.90
N ASN A 441 -3.40 -28.56 3.30
CA ASN A 441 -2.31 -27.84 3.96
C ASN A 441 -1.79 -26.72 3.05
N ASP A 442 -0.82 -25.94 3.55
CA ASP A 442 -0.28 -24.78 2.84
C ASP A 442 0.30 -25.14 1.47
N LYS A 443 1.00 -26.28 1.35
CA LYS A 443 1.54 -26.74 0.06
C LYS A 443 0.45 -27.00 -0.97
N THR A 444 -0.64 -27.64 -0.55
CA THR A 444 -1.81 -27.83 -1.40
C THR A 444 -2.44 -26.48 -1.78
N GLY A 445 -2.62 -25.59 -0.81
CA GLY A 445 -3.18 -24.26 -1.03
C GLY A 445 -2.38 -23.43 -2.04
N TYR A 446 -1.04 -23.40 -1.91
CA TYR A 446 -0.17 -22.70 -2.84
C TYR A 446 -0.28 -23.25 -4.26
N ARG A 447 -0.28 -24.58 -4.42
CA ARG A 447 -0.38 -25.20 -5.75
C ARG A 447 -1.75 -24.97 -6.41
N LEU A 448 -2.84 -25.00 -5.63
CA LEU A 448 -4.18 -24.66 -6.14
C LEU A 448 -4.22 -23.22 -6.67
N VAL A 449 -3.70 -22.27 -5.89
CA VAL A 449 -3.66 -20.85 -6.29
C VAL A 449 -2.77 -20.63 -7.52
N GLU A 450 -1.63 -21.33 -7.60
CA GLU A 450 -0.73 -21.27 -8.76
C GLU A 450 -1.42 -21.74 -10.03
N LEU A 451 -2.05 -22.93 -10.03
CA LEU A 451 -2.77 -23.44 -11.19
C LEU A 451 -3.98 -22.60 -11.58
N LEU A 452 -4.69 -22.02 -10.60
CA LEU A 452 -5.79 -21.11 -10.91
C LEU A 452 -5.31 -19.80 -11.54
N ARG A 453 -4.10 -19.34 -11.21
CA ARG A 453 -3.47 -18.20 -11.89
C ARG A 453 -3.07 -18.55 -13.32
N GLU A 454 -2.42 -19.68 -13.51
CA GLU A 454 -2.09 -20.18 -14.87
C GLU A 454 -3.36 -20.31 -15.73
N LYS A 455 -4.44 -20.84 -15.15
CA LYS A 455 -5.74 -20.92 -15.82
C LYS A 455 -6.34 -19.54 -16.13
N LEU A 456 -6.21 -18.58 -15.21
CA LEU A 456 -6.69 -17.21 -15.41
C LEU A 456 -5.94 -16.50 -16.54
N ASP A 457 -4.63 -16.74 -16.67
CA ASP A 457 -3.82 -16.17 -17.76
C ASP A 457 -4.33 -16.64 -19.15
N GLU A 458 -4.97 -17.81 -19.22
CA GLU A 458 -5.59 -18.35 -20.44
C GLU A 458 -7.08 -17.96 -20.62
N GLU A 459 -7.79 -17.66 -19.54
CA GLU A 459 -9.25 -17.43 -19.52
C GLU A 459 -9.62 -16.02 -19.01
N ASP A 460 -8.76 -15.04 -19.23
CA ASP A 460 -8.99 -13.66 -18.83
C ASP A 460 -10.05 -12.99 -19.72
N THR A 461 -11.32 -13.21 -19.36
CA THR A 461 -12.49 -12.63 -20.03
C THR A 461 -12.46 -11.10 -20.16
N GLN A 462 -11.78 -10.38 -19.26
CA GLN A 462 -11.68 -8.92 -19.33
C GLN A 462 -10.62 -8.48 -20.35
N LEU A 463 -9.47 -9.17 -20.35
CA LEU A 463 -8.43 -8.99 -21.37
C LEU A 463 -8.96 -9.32 -22.76
N ASP A 464 -9.62 -10.47 -22.92
CA ASP A 464 -10.26 -10.90 -24.17
C ASP A 464 -11.26 -9.85 -24.66
N LYS A 465 -12.10 -9.32 -23.76
CA LYS A 465 -13.04 -8.27 -24.11
C LYS A 465 -12.34 -6.97 -24.50
N GLY A 466 -11.28 -6.62 -23.79
CA GLY A 466 -10.43 -5.47 -24.11
C GLY A 466 -9.84 -5.55 -25.51
N ILE A 467 -9.28 -6.72 -25.86
CA ILE A 467 -8.74 -7.02 -27.19
C ILE A 467 -9.85 -6.97 -28.25
N GLU A 468 -11.03 -7.53 -27.98
CA GLU A 468 -12.19 -7.48 -28.88
C GLU A 468 -12.62 -6.04 -29.17
N VAL A 469 -12.75 -5.21 -28.12
CA VAL A 469 -13.14 -3.80 -28.24
C VAL A 469 -12.07 -3.01 -28.99
N LEU A 470 -10.80 -3.19 -28.63
CA LEU A 470 -9.68 -2.49 -29.26
C LEU A 470 -9.59 -2.85 -30.75
N SER A 471 -9.77 -4.13 -31.11
CA SER A 471 -9.77 -4.60 -32.49
C SER A 471 -10.82 -3.92 -33.37
N LYS A 472 -11.96 -3.50 -32.81
CA LYS A 472 -13.00 -2.74 -33.55
C LYS A 472 -12.63 -1.28 -33.78
N LEU A 473 -11.73 -0.72 -32.95
CA LEU A 473 -11.26 0.66 -33.06
C LEU A 473 -10.08 0.79 -34.04
N VAL A 474 -9.27 -0.27 -34.18
CA VAL A 474 -8.21 -0.36 -35.17
C VAL A 474 -8.84 -0.57 -36.55
N LYS A 475 -8.83 0.48 -37.38
CA LYS A 475 -9.35 0.45 -38.76
C LYS A 475 -8.45 -0.30 -39.73
#